data_AF-A0A7J2YBP8-F1
#
_entry.id   AF-A0A7J2YBP8-F1
#
_cell.length_a   1.000
_cell.length_b   1.000
_cell.length_c   1.000
_cell.angle_alpha   90.00
_cell.angle_beta   90.00
_cell.angle_gamma   90.00
#
_symmetry.space_group_name_H-M   'P 1'
#
loop_
_entity.id
_entity.type
_entity.pdbx_description
1 polymer ?
#
loop_
_entity_poly.entity_id
_entity_poly.type
_entity_poly.pdbx_seq_one_letter_code
_entity_poly.pdbx_strand_id
1 'polypeptide(L)'
;MMDITPYMSEGGHVALKVPCGPDGEQLLSILAGVAPSVSPVELAYVAPLSNPPASCVYHADLGEGITDIALANTLDKKVRFHGNTGYTATITIHGETGAGMEEHT
;
A
#
# COMPACT_ATOMS: atom_id res chain seq x y z
N MET A 1 -7.97 -5.69 -3.97
CA MET A 1 -8.62 -4.54 -3.30
C MET A 1 -8.87 -4.98 -1.88
N MET A 2 -8.47 -4.15 -0.92
CA MET A 2 -8.88 -4.29 0.47
C MET A 2 -9.86 -3.16 0.76
N ASP A 3 -11.00 -3.50 1.37
CA ASP A 3 -12.00 -2.57 1.89
C ASP A 3 -12.12 -2.86 3.39
N ILE A 4 -11.84 -1.85 4.20
CA ILE A 4 -11.88 -1.94 5.66
C ILE A 4 -13.01 -1.11 6.26
N THR A 5 -13.94 -0.59 5.46
CA THR A 5 -15.15 0.08 5.95
C THR A 5 -15.90 -0.85 6.93
N PRO A 6 -16.35 -0.39 8.12
CA PRO A 6 -16.41 0.98 8.64
C PRO A 6 -15.23 1.37 9.55
N TYR A 7 -14.10 0.69 9.45
CA TYR A 7 -12.95 0.90 10.33
C TYR A 7 -12.38 2.31 10.16
N MET A 8 -12.27 3.05 11.26
CA MET A 8 -11.60 4.35 11.28
C MET A 8 -10.10 4.11 11.38
N SER A 9 -9.39 4.18 10.25
CA SER A 9 -7.93 4.10 10.26
C SER A 9 -7.34 5.39 10.82
N GLU A 10 -6.41 5.30 11.76
CA GLU A 10 -5.56 6.43 12.20
C GLU A 10 -4.27 6.53 11.38
N GLY A 11 -4.19 5.73 10.32
CA GLY A 11 -3.08 5.66 9.42
C GLY A 11 -2.67 4.22 9.16
N GLY A 12 -1.52 4.09 8.53
CA GLY A 12 -0.99 2.79 8.17
C GLY A 12 0.36 2.90 7.52
N HIS A 13 0.86 1.76 7.08
CA HIS A 13 2.13 1.68 6.39
C HIS A 13 2.05 0.64 5.30
N VAL A 14 2.60 0.96 4.15
CA VAL A 14 2.74 0.04 3.03
C VAL A 14 4.21 -0.21 2.77
N ALA A 15 4.57 -1.48 2.59
CA ALA A 15 5.88 -1.88 2.11
C ALA A 15 5.72 -2.80 0.90
N LEU A 16 6.40 -2.47 -0.20
CA LEU A 16 6.38 -3.21 -1.45
C LEU A 16 7.77 -3.71 -1.80
N LYS A 17 7.85 -4.95 -2.26
CA LYS A 17 9.01 -5.51 -2.95
C LYS A 17 8.54 -6.07 -4.28
N VAL A 18 8.85 -5.37 -5.36
CA VAL A 18 8.24 -5.59 -6.68
C VAL A 18 9.25 -5.30 -7.80
N PRO A 19 9.02 -5.75 -9.05
CA PRO A 19 9.85 -5.33 -10.17
C PRO A 19 9.73 -3.82 -10.40
N CYS A 20 10.81 -3.23 -10.91
CA CYS A 20 10.95 -1.81 -11.18
C CYS A 20 11.68 -1.61 -12.50
N GLY A 21 11.75 -0.37 -12.99
CA GLY A 21 12.61 -0.08 -14.13
C GLY A 21 14.10 -0.01 -13.76
N PRO A 22 14.99 0.23 -14.74
CA PRO A 22 16.44 0.14 -14.54
C PRO A 22 16.99 1.10 -13.48
N ASP A 23 16.35 2.27 -13.30
CA ASP A 23 16.78 3.30 -12.36
C ASP A 23 15.94 3.29 -11.07
N GLY A 24 15.13 2.25 -10.87
CA GLY A 24 14.22 2.12 -9.73
C GLY A 24 12.90 2.86 -9.92
N GLU A 25 12.54 3.23 -11.15
CA GLU A 25 11.21 3.77 -11.43
C GLU A 25 10.11 2.77 -11.08
N GLN A 26 9.05 3.29 -10.47
CA GLN A 26 7.93 2.50 -9.98
C GLN A 26 7.08 2.02 -11.14
N LEU A 27 6.84 0.72 -11.19
CA LEU A 27 6.02 0.07 -12.21
C LEU A 27 4.64 -0.38 -11.69
N LEU A 28 4.42 -0.25 -10.38
CA LEU A 28 3.14 -0.48 -9.73
C LEU A 28 2.85 0.69 -8.82
N SER A 29 1.57 1.00 -8.66
CA SER A 29 1.10 2.08 -7.79
C SER A 29 0.20 1.52 -6.70
N ILE A 30 0.23 2.15 -5.53
CA ILE A 30 -0.79 1.98 -4.50
C ILE A 30 -1.77 3.14 -4.65
N LEU A 31 -3.05 2.81 -4.72
CA LEU A 31 -4.13 3.77 -4.64
C LEU A 31 -4.76 3.62 -3.25
N ALA A 32 -5.00 4.74 -2.58
CA ALA A 32 -5.66 4.76 -1.28
C ALA A 32 -6.70 5.89 -1.22
N GLY A 33 -7.75 5.70 -0.43
CA GLY A 33 -8.77 6.71 -0.21
C GLY A 33 -10.06 6.13 0.36
N VAL A 34 -11.18 6.74 -0.01
CA VAL A 34 -12.54 6.27 0.26
C VAL A 34 -13.27 6.20 -1.07
N ALA A 35 -13.67 5.01 -1.51
CA ALA A 35 -14.26 4.81 -2.83
C ALA A 35 -15.53 5.68 -3.01
N PRO A 36 -15.73 6.30 -4.20
CA PRO A 36 -14.93 6.15 -5.42
C PRO A 36 -13.67 7.04 -5.49
N SER A 37 -13.41 7.86 -4.47
CA SER A 37 -12.31 8.83 -4.42
C SER A 37 -11.03 8.21 -3.88
N VAL A 38 -10.26 7.58 -4.77
CA VAL A 38 -8.92 7.03 -4.48
C VAL A 38 -7.85 7.74 -5.31
N SER A 39 -6.66 7.93 -4.73
CA SER A 39 -5.53 8.59 -5.40
C SER A 39 -4.23 7.80 -5.22
N PRO A 40 -3.26 7.96 -6.15
CA PRO A 40 -1.93 7.38 -5.97
C PRO A 40 -1.26 7.85 -4.67
N VAL A 41 -0.69 6.90 -3.94
CA VAL A 41 0.17 7.14 -2.78
C VAL A 41 1.60 7.35 -3.27
N GLU A 42 2.26 8.39 -2.76
CA GLU A 42 3.67 8.65 -3.05
C GLU A 42 4.56 7.62 -2.33
N LEU A 43 5.24 6.78 -3.11
CA LEU A 43 6.09 5.70 -2.61
C LEU A 43 7.55 6.14 -2.56
N ALA A 44 8.16 6.05 -1.40
CA ALA A 44 9.59 6.30 -1.20
C ALA A 44 10.43 5.07 -1.58
N TYR A 45 11.47 5.26 -2.39
CA TYR A 45 12.40 4.20 -2.81
C TYR A 45 13.46 3.91 -1.75
N VAL A 46 13.65 2.63 -1.42
CA VAL A 46 14.65 2.19 -0.45
C VAL A 46 15.84 1.55 -1.18
N ALA A 47 16.79 2.40 -1.60
CA ALA A 47 17.96 1.96 -2.38
C ALA A 47 18.76 0.80 -1.72
N PRO A 48 19.04 0.81 -0.40
CA PRO A 48 19.84 -0.26 0.22
C PRO A 48 19.19 -1.65 0.20
N LEU A 49 17.86 -1.74 0.00
CA LEU A 49 17.10 -2.99 -0.03
C LEU A 49 16.70 -3.40 -1.46
N SER A 50 17.15 -2.64 -2.45
CA SER A 50 16.73 -2.76 -3.83
C SER A 50 17.85 -3.28 -4.73
N ASN A 51 17.44 -3.98 -5.79
CA ASN A 51 18.29 -4.49 -6.86
C ASN A 51 17.56 -4.29 -8.21
N PRO A 52 17.55 -3.07 -8.76
CA PRO A 52 16.94 -2.77 -10.05
C PRO A 52 17.54 -3.59 -11.21
N PRO A 53 16.77 -3.91 -12.27
CA PRO A 53 15.32 -3.75 -12.39
C PRO A 53 14.54 -4.92 -11.75
N ALA A 54 15.25 -5.91 -11.20
CA ALA A 54 14.67 -7.18 -10.81
C ALA A 54 13.76 -7.09 -9.58
N SER A 55 14.14 -6.28 -8.59
CA SER A 55 13.44 -6.18 -7.31
C SER A 55 13.75 -4.87 -6.60
N CYS A 56 12.81 -3.92 -6.59
CA CYS A 56 12.91 -2.70 -5.80
C CYS A 56 12.01 -2.76 -4.58
N VAL A 57 12.46 -2.09 -3.52
CA VAL A 57 11.71 -1.91 -2.28
C VAL A 57 11.22 -0.48 -2.19
N TYR A 58 9.93 -0.33 -1.91
CA TYR A 58 9.29 0.96 -1.68
C TYR A 58 8.45 0.92 -0.41
N HIS A 59 8.25 2.07 0.21
CA HIS A 59 7.29 2.20 1.30
C HIS A 59 6.56 3.54 1.27
N ALA A 60 5.44 3.60 1.98
CA ALA A 60 4.74 4.84 2.25
C ALA A 60 3.94 4.71 3.54
N ASP A 61 3.76 5.83 4.22
CA ASP A 61 2.76 5.93 5.27
C ASP A 61 1.40 6.27 4.64
N LEU A 62 0.34 5.70 5.22
CA LEU A 62 -1.03 6.01 4.85
C LEU A 62 -1.61 6.98 5.87
N GLY A 63 -2.36 7.96 5.38
CA GLY A 63 -3.07 8.91 6.23
C GLY A 63 -4.27 8.29 6.94
N GLU A 64 -4.86 9.09 7.83
CA GLU A 64 -6.09 8.75 8.54
C GLU A 64 -7.31 8.66 7.60
N GLY A 65 -8.36 7.98 8.03
CA GLY A 65 -9.64 7.87 7.33
C GLY A 65 -9.63 7.09 6.01
N ILE A 66 -8.56 6.36 5.70
CA ILE A 66 -8.46 5.49 4.53
C ILE A 66 -9.27 4.22 4.77
N THR A 67 -10.13 3.86 3.82
CA THR A 67 -10.96 2.64 3.88
C THR A 67 -10.73 1.71 2.70
N ASP A 68 -10.27 2.25 1.57
CA ASP A 68 -10.01 1.50 0.35
C ASP A 68 -8.54 1.56 -0.05
N ILE A 69 -7.95 0.39 -0.31
CA ILE A 69 -6.58 0.28 -0.81
C ILE A 69 -6.53 -0.68 -2.01
N ALA A 70 -5.92 -0.22 -3.10
CA ALA A 70 -5.72 -1.00 -4.31
C ALA A 70 -4.25 -0.99 -4.76
N LEU A 71 -3.77 -2.16 -5.16
CA LEU A 71 -2.54 -2.29 -5.93
C LEU A 71 -2.90 -2.20 -7.42
N ALA A 72 -2.49 -1.11 -8.06
CA ALA A 72 -2.69 -0.89 -9.49
C ALA A 72 -1.41 -1.28 -10.25
N ASN A 73 -1.55 -2.28 -11.12
CA ASN A 73 -0.50 -2.63 -12.06
C ASN A 73 -0.64 -1.75 -13.31
N THR A 74 0.31 -0.85 -13.55
CA THR A 74 0.30 0.05 -14.72
C THR A 74 1.01 -0.56 -15.94
N LEU A 75 1.46 -1.81 -15.83
CA LEU A 75 2.14 -2.53 -16.90
C LEU A 75 1.17 -3.34 -17.77
N ASP A 76 1.53 -3.50 -19.05
CA ASP A 76 0.86 -4.44 -19.98
C ASP A 76 1.16 -5.93 -19.68
N LYS A 77 1.98 -6.20 -18.65
CA LYS A 77 2.38 -7.54 -18.22
C LYS A 77 1.93 -7.83 -16.79
N LYS A 78 1.65 -9.09 -16.51
CA LYS A 78 1.24 -9.55 -15.17
C LYS A 78 2.44 -9.60 -14.22
N VAL A 79 2.26 -9.09 -13.00
CA VAL A 79 3.20 -9.28 -11.88
C VAL A 79 2.73 -10.45 -11.02
N ARG A 80 3.65 -11.36 -10.67
CA ARG A 80 3.35 -12.56 -9.87
C ARG A 80 3.99 -12.49 -8.49
N PHE A 81 3.15 -12.47 -7.45
CA PHE A 81 3.58 -12.45 -6.04
C PHE A 81 3.78 -13.84 -5.42
N HIS A 82 3.61 -14.92 -6.19
CA HIS A 82 3.79 -16.29 -5.70
C HIS A 82 5.02 -16.96 -6.32
N GLY A 83 5.48 -18.05 -5.69
CA GLY A 83 6.66 -18.81 -6.10
C GLY A 83 7.95 -18.15 -5.63
N ASN A 84 9.05 -18.41 -6.34
CA ASN A 84 10.39 -17.95 -5.96
C ASN A 84 10.71 -16.51 -6.41
N THR A 85 9.70 -15.66 -6.68
CA THR A 85 9.94 -14.27 -7.09
C THR A 85 10.42 -13.40 -5.93
N GLY A 86 10.03 -13.75 -4.69
CA GLY A 86 10.34 -12.94 -3.51
C GLY A 86 9.62 -11.59 -3.50
N TYR A 87 8.61 -11.40 -4.35
CA TYR A 87 7.80 -10.19 -4.39
C TYR A 87 6.74 -10.22 -3.31
N THR A 88 6.58 -9.10 -2.62
CA THR A 88 5.66 -8.96 -1.49
C THR A 88 4.98 -7.60 -1.54
N ALA A 89 3.72 -7.57 -1.11
CA ALA A 89 3.02 -6.34 -0.80
C ALA A 89 2.43 -6.49 0.60
N THR A 90 2.92 -5.68 1.53
CA THR A 90 2.48 -5.68 2.93
C THR A 90 1.80 -4.37 3.21
N ILE A 91 0.60 -4.44 3.78
CA ILE A 91 -0.19 -3.27 4.18
C ILE A 91 -0.55 -3.50 5.65
N THR A 92 -0.17 -2.54 6.49
CA THR A 92 -0.55 -2.49 7.91
C THR A 92 -1.44 -1.29 8.10
N ILE A 93 -2.57 -1.49 8.77
CA ILE A 93 -3.50 -0.41 9.14
C ILE A 93 -3.56 -0.36 10.65
N HIS A 94 -3.42 0.85 11.19
CA HIS A 94 -3.66 1.15 12.58
C HIS A 94 -5.05 1.76 12.71
N GLY A 95 -5.77 1.39 13.75
CA GLY A 95 -6.96 2.13 14.14
C GLY A 95 -7.31 1.90 15.59
N GLU A 96 -8.07 2.84 16.13
CA GLU A 96 -8.60 2.76 17.47
C GLU A 96 -9.98 2.09 17.46
N THR A 97 -10.16 1.14 18.38
CA THR A 97 -11.50 0.85 18.89
C THR A 97 -11.92 2.06 19.71
N GLY A 98 -12.84 2.87 19.20
CA GLY A 98 -13.26 4.11 19.85
C GLY A 98 -13.50 3.92 21.35
N ALA A 99 -12.66 4.56 22.18
CA ALA A 99 -12.95 4.78 23.58
C ALA A 99 -13.96 5.93 23.66
N GLY A 100 -15.24 5.61 23.51
CA GLY A 100 -16.30 6.61 23.57
C GLY A 100 -17.67 6.12 23.10
N MET A 101 -18.13 4.96 23.58
CA MET A 101 -19.57 4.73 23.66
C MET A 101 -20.07 5.59 24.83
N GLU A 102 -20.76 6.68 24.52
CA GLU A 102 -21.39 7.56 25.49
C GLU A 102 -22.28 6.72 26.43
N GLU A 103 -21.94 6.69 27.73
CA GLU A 103 -22.83 6.17 28.77
C GLU A 103 -23.97 7.18 28.95
N HIS A 104 -25.08 6.94 28.26
CA HIS A 104 -26.32 7.67 28.48
C HIS A 104 -26.96 7.11 29.77
N THR A 105 -26.82 7.87 30.87
CA THR A 105 -27.59 7.66 32.11
C THR A 105 -29.02 8.14 31.93
#